data_AF-A0A366I167-F1
#
_entry.id   AF-A0A366I167-F1
#
_cell.length_a   1.000
_cell.length_b   1.000
_cell.length_c   1.000
_cell.angle_alpha   90.00
_cell.angle_beta   90.00
_cell.angle_gamma   90.00
#
_symmetry.space_group_name_H-M   'P 1'
#
loop_
_entity.id
_entity.type
_entity.pdbx_description
1 polymer ?
#
loop_
_entity_poly.entity_id
_entity_poly.type
_entity_poly.pdbx_seq_one_letter_code
_entity_poly.pdbx_strand_id
1 'polypeptide(L)' 'MEKRYVKLIATKGGSGSESFRVSLPTTWIRSMGLGKNARNLIISFDGKQIIIENNNQENK' A
#
# COMPACT_ATOMS: atom_id res chain seq x y z
N MET A 1 -10.54 7.39 14.00
CA MET A 1 -9.32 6.87 13.36
C MET A 1 -9.15 5.41 13.79
N GLU A 2 -9.37 4.46 12.88
CA GLU A 2 -9.15 3.03 13.15
C GLU A 2 -7.66 2.71 12.99
N LYS A 3 -7.09 1.93 13.91
CA LYS A 3 -5.69 1.46 13.83
C LYS A 3 -5.69 -0.07 13.80
N ARG A 4 -4.85 -0.66 12.94
CA ARG A 4 -4.61 -2.09 12.93
C ARG A 4 -3.12 -2.36 13.01
N TYR A 5 -2.74 -3.18 13.98
CA TYR A 5 -1.37 -3.63 14.16
C TYR A 5 -1.15 -4.86 13.30
N VAL A 6 -0.34 -4.72 12.26
CA VAL A 6 0.01 -5.78 11.32
C VAL A 6 1.52 -5.97 11.32
N LYS A 7 1.98 -7.16 10.92
CA LYS A 7 3.41 -7.43 10.77
C LYS A 7 3.86 -7.11 9.35
N LEU A 8 5.08 -6.59 9.24
CA LEU A 8 5.76 -6.44 7.96
C LEU A 8 6.21 -7.83 7.49
N ILE A 9 5.83 -8.19 6.27
CA ILE A 9 6.25 -9.43 5.64
C ILE A 9 7.54 -9.15 4.89
N ALA A 10 8.63 -9.82 5.26
CA ALA A 10 9.89 -9.77 4.54
C ALA A 10 10.09 -11.08 3.76
N THR A 11 10.42 -10.96 2.48
CA THR A 11 10.75 -12.10 1.61
C THR A 11 12.12 -11.90 0.99
N LYS A 12 12.97 -12.93 1.02
CA LYS A 12 14.29 -12.92 0.39
C LYS A 12 14.19 -13.54 -1.01
N GLY A 13 14.70 -12.84 -2.02
CA GLY A 13 14.85 -13.32 -3.38
C GLY A 13 16.13 -14.14 -3.57
N GLY A 14 16.16 -14.95 -4.64
CA GLY A 14 17.28 -15.86 -4.93
C GLY A 14 18.63 -15.17 -5.18
N SER A 15 18.64 -13.88 -5.54
CA SER A 15 19.85 -13.07 -5.73
C SER A 15 20.27 -12.27 -4.49
N GLY A 16 19.67 -12.54 -3.32
CA GLY A 16 19.93 -11.79 -2.09
C GLY A 16 19.12 -10.50 -1.94
N SER A 17 18.20 -10.22 -2.86
CA SER A 17 17.26 -9.10 -2.72
C SER A 17 16.29 -9.35 -1.57
N GLU A 18 15.86 -8.29 -0.89
CA GLU A 18 14.79 -8.35 0.10
C GLU A 18 13.59 -7.53 -0.39
N SER A 19 12.39 -8.04 -0.15
CA SER A 19 11.15 -7.32 -0.45
C SER A 19 10.27 -7.30 0.77
N PHE A 20 9.73 -6.13 1.07
CA PHE A 20 8.85 -5.89 2.20
C PHE A 20 7.42 -5.65 1.72
N ARG A 21 6.45 -6.25 2.39
CA ARG A 21 5.03 -6.12 2.07
C ARG A 21 4.20 -5.98 3.33
N VAL A 22 3.13 -5.21 3.27
CA VAL A 22 2.12 -5.10 4.33
C VAL A 22 0.75 -5.44 3.75
N SER A 23 -0.06 -6.17 4.52
CA SER A 23 -1.43 -6.47 4.13
C SER A 23 -2.36 -5.33 4.56
N LEU A 24 -2.97 -4.66 3.59
CA LEU A 24 -3.94 -3.60 3.84
C LEU A 24 -5.36 -4.20 3.93
N PRO A 25 -6.19 -3.76 4.89
CA PRO A 25 -7.57 -4.23 4.99
C PRO A 25 -8.36 -3.94 3.71
N THR A 26 -9.08 -4.94 3.21
CA THR A 26 -9.92 -4.80 2.00
C THR A 26 -10.95 -3.68 2.14
N THR A 27 -11.47 -3.46 3.36
CA THR A 27 -12.41 -2.37 3.65
C THR A 27 -11.80 -1.01 3.37
N TRP A 28 -10.56 -0.75 3.82
CA TRP A 28 -9.88 0.53 3.59
C TRP A 28 -9.56 0.75 2.11
N ILE A 29 -9.05 -0.29 1.43
CA ILE A 29 -8.78 -0.24 -0.01
C ILE A 29 -10.06 0.11 -0.80
N ARG A 30 -11.18 -0.56 -0.51
CA ARG A 30 -12.47 -0.27 -1.15
C ARG A 30 -12.98 1.13 -0.81
N SER A 31 -12.85 1.58 0.45
CA SER A 31 -13.24 2.94 0.87
C SER A 31 -12.40 4.01 0.19
N MET A 32 -11.15 3.72 -0.18
CA MET A 32 -10.32 4.62 -0.97
C MET A 32 -10.72 4.66 -2.45
N GLY A 33 -11.72 3.87 -2.90
CA GLY A 33 -12.13 3.77 -4.30
C GLY A 33 -11.25 2.85 -5.14
N LEU A 34 -10.34 2.13 -4.51
CA LEU A 34 -9.42 1.22 -5.19
C LEU A 34 -10.04 -0.17 -5.33
N GLY A 35 -9.67 -0.87 -6.38
CA GLY A 35 -10.23 -2.19 -6.68
C GLY A 35 -9.47 -2.91 -7.78
N LYS A 36 -10.10 -3.90 -8.40
CA LYS A 36 -9.47 -4.67 -9.48
C LYS A 36 -9.13 -3.82 -10.71
N ASN A 37 -9.76 -2.67 -10.90
CA ASN A 37 -9.58 -1.83 -12.08
C ASN A 37 -8.84 -0.52 -11.74
N ALA A 38 -9.13 0.08 -10.57
CA ALA A 38 -8.36 1.20 -10.02
C ALA A 38 -7.29 0.70 -9.04
N ARG A 39 -6.09 0.41 -9.56
CA ARG A 39 -4.95 -0.14 -8.77
C ARG A 39 -3.81 0.85 -8.55
N ASN A 40 -3.90 2.04 -9.13
CA ASN A 40 -2.83 3.01 -9.06
C ASN A 40 -2.85 3.67 -7.68
N LEU A 41 -1.70 3.64 -7.02
CA LEU A 41 -1.49 4.15 -5.67
C LEU A 41 -0.31 5.12 -5.70
N ILE A 42 -0.40 6.17 -4.90
CA ILE A 42 0.73 7.03 -4.58
C ILE A 42 1.24 6.58 -3.21
N ILE A 43 2.54 6.34 -3.12
CA ILE A 43 3.22 6.04 -1.87
C ILE A 43 4.25 7.14 -1.63
N SER A 44 4.11 7.85 -0.51
CA SER A 44 4.98 8.95 -0.12
C SER A 44 5.69 8.62 1.19
N PHE A 45 6.93 9.07 1.34
CA PHE A 45 7.70 8.91 2.58
C PHE A 45 8.27 10.26 3.01
N ASP A 46 7.95 10.68 4.23
CA ASP A 46 8.34 11.98 4.80
C ASP A 46 9.53 11.89 5.77
N GLY A 47 10.20 10.73 5.84
CA GLY A 47 11.27 10.46 6.81
C GLY A 47 10.79 9.83 8.12
N LYS A 48 9.48 9.86 8.42
CA LYS A 48 8.89 9.29 9.65
C LYS A 48 7.82 8.25 9.37
N GLN A 49 7.01 8.45 8.35
CA GLN A 49 5.87 7.60 8.03
C GLN A 49 5.71 7.43 6.51
N ILE A 50 5.10 6.31 6.14
CA ILE A 50 4.67 6.04 4.78
C ILE A 50 3.20 6.41 4.67
N ILE A 51 2.87 7.26 3.71
CA ILE A 51 1.50 7.67 3.40
C ILE A 51 1.09 6.98 2.10
N ILE A 52 -0.09 6.37 2.11
CA ILE A 52 -0.66 5.66 0.95
C ILE A 52 -1.93 6.39 0.54
N GLU A 53 -1.96 6.84 -0.71
CA GLU A 53 -3.06 7.62 -1.26
C GLU A 53 -3.56 6.97 -2.55
N ASN A 54 -4.85 7.11 -2.83
CA ASN A 54 -5.37 6.69 -4.13
C ASN A 54 -4.80 7.63 -5.20
N ASN A 55 -4.20 7.07 -6.25
CA ASN A 55 -3.86 7.84 -7.42
C ASN A 55 -5.10 8.03 -8.31
N ASN A 56 -5.95 8.98 -7.94
CA ASN A 56 -7.12 9.39 -8.73
C ASN A 56 -6.77 10.09 -10.06
N GLN A 57 -5.52 10.01 -10.53
CA GLN A 57 -5.19 10.35 -11.91
C GLN A 57 -5.70 9.25 -12.87
N GLU A 58 -7.01 9.04 -12.90
CA GLU A 58 -7.69 8.45 -14.06
C GLU A 58 -8.09 9.59 -14.99
N ASN A 59 -7.33 9.70 -16.09
CA ASN A 59 -7.74 10.13 -17.43
C ASN A 59 -8.89 11.16 -17.49
N LYS A 60 -8.55 12.46 -17.49
CA LYS A 60 -9.38 13.45 -18.19
C LYS A 60 -9.29 13.25 -19.70
#